data_AF-A0A7C0XE55-F1
#
_entry.id   AF-A0A7C0XE55-F1
#
_cell.length_a   1.000
_cell.length_b   1.000
_cell.length_c   1.000
_cell.angle_alpha   90.00
_cell.angle_beta   90.00
_cell.angle_gamma   90.00
#
_symmetry.space_group_name_H-M   'P 1'
#
loop_
_entity.id
_entity.type
_entity.pdbx_description
1 polymer ?
#
loop_
_entity_poly.entity_id
_entity_poly.type
_entity_poly.pdbx_seq_one_letter_code
_entity_poly.pdbx_strand_id
1 'polypeptide(L)'
;MKTLRISDDAHQKLTALLGELTAQTMKMQTYTDAIESLLSQSVILPPELLVQVESFIEENRHLGYTTREEFIRDAVRWRLRLLRGEYEYLEIPREEYERLQQALRDMEMPFLSVSDFVDKQIRVVLEKYDEWLGRRDEYERKSRKRK
;
A
#
# COMPACT_ATOMS: atom_id res chain seq x y z
N MET A 1 11.53 -9.06 -42.93
CA MET A 1 10.28 -9.29 -42.16
C MET A 1 10.44 -10.54 -41.34
N LYS A 2 10.13 -10.50 -40.04
CA LYS A 2 10.00 -11.70 -39.21
C LYS A 2 8.52 -11.96 -39.03
N THR A 3 8.06 -13.16 -39.36
CA THR A 3 6.64 -13.53 -39.23
C THR A 3 6.44 -14.23 -37.90
N LEU A 4 5.62 -13.65 -37.02
CA LEU A 4 5.18 -14.27 -35.77
C LEU A 4 3.82 -14.91 -36.00
N ARG A 5 3.71 -16.21 -35.69
CA ARG A 5 2.43 -16.90 -35.70
C ARG A 5 1.83 -16.76 -34.30
N ILE A 6 0.71 -16.07 -34.21
CA ILE A 6 -0.02 -15.83 -32.97
C ILE A 6 -1.31 -16.65 -32.96
N SER A 7 -1.73 -17.07 -31.77
CA SER A 7 -3.06 -17.68 -31.59
C SER A 7 -4.16 -16.63 -31.72
N ASP A 8 -5.38 -17.05 -31.98
CA ASP A 8 -6.53 -16.15 -32.09
C ASP A 8 -6.79 -15.39 -30.77
N ASP A 9 -6.59 -16.05 -29.62
CA ASP A 9 -6.71 -15.42 -28.29
C ASP A 9 -5.64 -14.34 -28.08
N ALA A 10 -4.39 -14.62 -28.45
CA ALA A 10 -3.31 -13.63 -28.37
C ALA A 10 -3.56 -12.45 -29.31
N HIS A 11 -4.06 -12.71 -30.52
CA HIS A 11 -4.46 -11.66 -31.46
C HIS A 11 -5.56 -10.78 -30.86
N GLN A 12 -6.62 -11.37 -30.31
CA GLN A 12 -7.73 -10.63 -29.71
C GLN A 12 -7.27 -9.72 -28.56
N LYS A 13 -6.41 -10.24 -27.67
CA LYS A 13 -5.83 -9.45 -26.56
C LYS A 13 -4.94 -8.31 -27.06
N LEU A 14 -4.12 -8.56 -28.07
CA LEU A 14 -3.30 -7.53 -28.70
C LEU A 14 -4.14 -6.46 -29.39
N THR A 15 -5.25 -6.84 -30.05
CA THR A 15 -6.17 -5.87 -30.68
C THR A 15 -6.83 -4.98 -29.63
N ALA A 16 -7.27 -5.56 -28.51
CA ALA A 16 -7.85 -4.79 -27.41
C ALA A 16 -6.85 -3.76 -26.86
N LEU A 17 -5.61 -4.20 -26.58
CA LEU A 17 -4.54 -3.32 -26.12
C LEU A 17 -4.22 -2.21 -27.12
N LEU A 18 -4.19 -2.52 -28.41
CA LEU A 18 -3.96 -1.54 -29.48
C LEU A 18 -5.05 -0.47 -29.49
N GLY A 19 -6.31 -0.84 -29.24
CA GLY A 19 -7.42 0.08 -29.05
C GLY A 19 -7.23 0.99 -27.83
N GLU A 20 -6.84 0.42 -26.69
CA GLU A 20 -6.55 1.19 -25.46
C GLU A 20 -5.41 2.20 -25.66
N LEU A 21 -4.30 1.77 -26.25
CA LEU A 21 -3.15 2.63 -26.53
C LEU A 21 -3.49 3.74 -27.53
N THR A 22 -4.29 3.42 -28.56
CA THR A 22 -4.77 4.41 -29.52
C THR A 22 -5.62 5.48 -28.84
N ALA A 23 -6.50 5.07 -27.92
CA ALA A 23 -7.32 6.00 -27.14
C ALA A 23 -6.47 6.86 -26.18
N GLN A 24 -5.49 6.27 -25.48
CA GLN A 24 -4.61 6.98 -24.54
C GLN A 24 -3.71 8.01 -25.24
N THR A 25 -3.15 7.64 -26.40
CA THR A 25 -2.19 8.48 -27.13
C THR A 25 -2.83 9.40 -28.17
N MET A 26 -4.13 9.19 -28.47
CA MET A 26 -4.86 9.84 -29.57
C MET A 26 -4.16 9.71 -30.93
N LYS A 27 -3.37 8.65 -31.11
CA LYS A 27 -2.61 8.37 -32.33
C LYS A 27 -2.83 6.93 -32.75
N MET A 28 -2.85 6.68 -34.06
CA MET A 28 -2.93 5.31 -34.59
C MET A 28 -1.69 4.54 -34.13
N GLN A 29 -1.90 3.42 -33.44
CA GLN A 29 -0.86 2.52 -32.95
C GLN A 29 -0.79 1.26 -33.80
N THR A 30 0.37 0.62 -33.84
CA THR A 30 0.57 -0.67 -34.51
C THR A 30 0.71 -1.81 -33.50
N TYR A 31 0.60 -3.05 -33.97
CA TYR A 31 0.87 -4.21 -33.11
C TYR A 31 2.30 -4.23 -32.58
N THR A 32 3.25 -3.66 -33.33
CA THR A 32 4.63 -3.51 -32.86
C THR A 32 4.69 -2.59 -31.65
N ASP A 33 4.02 -1.43 -31.72
CA ASP A 33 3.97 -0.47 -30.60
C ASP A 33 3.28 -1.10 -29.37
N ALA A 34 2.22 -1.88 -29.58
CA ALA A 34 1.55 -2.62 -28.51
C ALA A 34 2.45 -3.66 -27.84
N ILE A 35 3.24 -4.41 -28.63
CA ILE A 35 4.21 -5.39 -28.12
C ILE A 35 5.34 -4.69 -27.37
N GLU A 36 5.88 -3.59 -27.89
CA GLU A 36 6.92 -2.81 -27.19
C GLU A 36 6.39 -2.21 -25.88
N SER A 37 5.15 -1.72 -25.87
CA SER A 37 4.49 -1.25 -24.64
C SER A 37 4.36 -2.39 -23.61
N LEU A 38 3.94 -3.59 -24.03
CA LEU A 38 3.88 -4.74 -23.14
C LEU A 38 5.26 -5.09 -22.59
N LEU A 39 6.28 -5.16 -23.43
CA LEU A 39 7.64 -5.53 -23.00
C LEU A 39 8.27 -4.47 -22.09
N SER A 40 7.94 -3.19 -22.27
CA SER A 40 8.49 -2.10 -21.45
C SER A 40 7.75 -1.89 -20.13
N GLN A 41 6.45 -2.14 -20.10
CA GLN A 41 5.62 -1.97 -18.89
C GLN A 41 5.49 -3.25 -18.06
N SER A 42 5.71 -4.42 -18.66
CA SER A 42 5.61 -5.69 -17.93
C SER A 42 6.80 -5.88 -17.01
N VAL A 43 6.49 -6.27 -15.77
CA VAL A 43 7.48 -6.81 -14.84
C VAL A 43 7.35 -8.32 -14.91
N ILE A 44 8.41 -8.99 -15.35
CA ILE A 44 8.45 -10.45 -15.38
C ILE A 44 8.82 -10.92 -13.97
N LEU A 45 7.88 -11.58 -13.32
CA LEU A 45 8.09 -12.18 -12.00
C LEU A 45 8.50 -13.65 -12.13
N PRO A 46 9.36 -14.16 -11.23
CA PRO A 46 9.70 -15.57 -11.18
C PRO A 46 8.44 -16.44 -11.03
N PRO A 47 8.33 -17.57 -11.76
CA PRO A 47 7.17 -18.46 -11.67
C PRO A 47 6.92 -18.96 -10.24
N GLU A 48 7.97 -19.19 -9.46
CA GLU A 48 7.87 -19.67 -8.08
C GLU A 48 7.16 -18.66 -7.19
N LEU A 49 7.42 -17.36 -7.40
CA LEU A 49 6.75 -16.29 -6.67
C LEU A 49 5.28 -16.18 -7.06
N LEU A 50 4.96 -16.35 -8.35
CA LEU A 50 3.56 -16.34 -8.80
C LEU A 50 2.76 -17.49 -8.18
N VAL A 51 3.35 -18.68 -8.10
CA VAL A 51 2.73 -19.84 -7.42
C VAL A 51 2.53 -19.55 -5.93
N GLN A 52 3.53 -18.99 -5.24
CA GLN A 52 3.39 -18.62 -3.83
C GLN A 52 2.25 -17.62 -3.60
N VAL A 53 2.12 -16.62 -4.47
CA VAL A 53 1.03 -15.63 -4.40
C VAL A 53 -0.32 -16.31 -4.60
N GLU A 54 -0.45 -17.23 -5.55
CA GLU A 54 -1.69 -17.98 -5.77
C GLU A 54 -2.07 -18.81 -4.56
N SER A 55 -1.13 -19.62 -4.04
CA SER A 55 -1.37 -20.44 -2.85
C SER A 55 -1.77 -19.57 -1.65
N PHE A 56 -1.12 -18.42 -1.47
CA PHE A 56 -1.46 -17.49 -0.40
C PHE A 56 -2.88 -16.94 -0.54
N ILE A 57 -3.30 -16.52 -1.75
CA ILE A 57 -4.65 -16.03 -2.01
C ILE A 57 -5.69 -17.12 -1.77
N GLU A 58 -5.40 -18.36 -2.19
CA GLU A 58 -6.30 -19.50 -1.99
C GLU A 58 -6.48 -19.88 -0.53
N GLU A 59 -5.40 -19.86 0.25
CA GLU A 59 -5.43 -20.13 1.70
C GLU A 59 -6.10 -19.00 2.49
N ASN A 60 -5.96 -17.75 2.01
CA ASN A 60 -6.40 -16.56 2.71
C ASN A 60 -7.53 -15.81 1.99
N ARG A 61 -8.51 -16.54 1.42
CA ARG A 61 -9.68 -15.95 0.73
C ARG A 61 -10.46 -14.93 1.56
N HIS A 62 -10.38 -15.02 2.89
CA HIS A 62 -10.99 -14.05 3.81
C HIS A 62 -10.41 -12.63 3.70
N LEU A 63 -9.20 -12.47 3.14
CA LEU A 63 -8.57 -11.17 2.88
C LEU A 63 -9.15 -10.45 1.66
N GLY A 64 -9.98 -11.11 0.86
CA GLY A 64 -10.71 -10.49 -0.25
C GLY A 64 -9.92 -10.33 -1.55
N TYR A 65 -8.66 -10.76 -1.61
CA TYR A 65 -7.90 -10.78 -2.86
C TYR A 65 -8.50 -11.78 -3.85
N THR A 66 -8.74 -11.33 -5.08
CA THR A 66 -9.36 -12.17 -6.13
C THR A 66 -8.40 -12.52 -7.26
N THR A 67 -7.33 -11.74 -7.44
CA THR A 67 -6.36 -11.91 -8.52
C THR A 67 -4.94 -11.67 -8.02
N ARG A 68 -3.96 -12.29 -8.69
CA ARG A 68 -2.52 -12.09 -8.39
C ARG A 68 -2.12 -10.62 -8.58
N GLU A 69 -2.64 -10.00 -9.63
CA GLU A 69 -2.36 -8.63 -10.02
C GLU A 69 -2.81 -7.63 -8.94
N GLU A 70 -3.96 -7.88 -8.31
CA GLU A 70 -4.46 -7.09 -7.19
C GLU A 70 -3.52 -7.17 -5.99
N PHE A 71 -3.14 -8.39 -5.59
CA PHE A 71 -2.22 -8.62 -4.49
C PHE A 71 -0.85 -7.97 -4.72
N ILE A 72 -0.24 -8.19 -5.89
CA ILE A 72 1.07 -7.64 -6.23
C ILE A 72 1.03 -6.11 -6.25
N ARG A 73 -0.03 -5.53 -6.83
CA ARG A 73 -0.21 -4.06 -6.88
C ARG A 73 -0.29 -3.46 -5.48
N ASP A 74 -1.01 -4.12 -4.57
CA ASP A 74 -1.13 -3.67 -3.19
C ASP A 74 0.20 -3.77 -2.44
N ALA A 75 0.91 -4.90 -2.57
CA ALA A 75 2.24 -5.09 -1.98
C ALA A 75 3.26 -4.03 -2.45
N VAL A 76 3.27 -3.72 -3.75
CA VAL A 76 4.16 -2.68 -4.31
C VAL A 76 3.77 -1.30 -3.78
N ARG A 77 2.49 -0.96 -3.73
CA ARG A 77 2.03 0.32 -3.17
C ARG A 77 2.39 0.47 -1.70
N TRP A 78 2.19 -0.58 -0.92
CA TRP A 78 2.57 -0.61 0.49
C TRP A 78 4.06 -0.34 0.65
N ARG A 79 4.92 -1.03 -0.13
CA ARG A 79 6.37 -0.82 -0.08
C ARG A 79 6.77 0.60 -0.47
N LEU A 80 6.12 1.20 -1.47
CA LEU A 80 6.38 2.59 -1.87
C LEU A 80 5.97 3.59 -0.78
N ARG A 81 4.82 3.40 -0.13
CA ARG A 81 4.36 4.27 0.97
C ARG A 81 5.35 4.26 2.14
N LEU A 82 5.84 3.07 2.50
CA LEU A 82 6.85 2.90 3.54
C LEU A 82 8.15 3.65 3.18
N LEU A 83 8.67 3.45 1.97
CA LEU A 83 9.92 4.08 1.54
C LEU A 83 9.84 5.59 1.34
N ARG A 84 8.64 6.13 1.08
CA ARG A 84 8.41 7.58 1.00
C ARG A 84 8.33 8.26 2.37
N GLY A 85 8.31 7.49 3.46
CA GLY A 85 8.12 8.01 4.81
C GLY A 85 6.71 8.59 5.04
N GLU A 86 5.74 8.21 4.20
CA GLU A 86 4.33 8.60 4.40
C GLU A 86 3.75 7.93 5.66
N TYR A 87 4.29 6.76 6.02
CA TYR A 87 3.91 5.99 7.20
C TYR A 87 5.14 5.33 7.81
N GLU A 88 5.26 5.40 9.13
CA GLU A 88 6.18 4.56 9.90
C GLU A 88 5.42 3.29 10.33
N TYR A 89 6.01 2.11 10.12
CA TYR A 89 5.39 0.86 10.52
C TYR A 89 5.86 0.47 11.93
N LEU A 90 4.91 0.24 12.83
CA LEU A 90 5.18 -0.30 14.16
C LEU A 90 4.94 -1.81 14.13
N GLU A 91 6.02 -2.59 14.17
CA GLU A 91 5.92 -4.05 14.24
C GLU A 91 5.66 -4.47 15.70
N ILE A 92 4.50 -5.09 15.94
CA ILE A 92 4.15 -5.70 17.22
C ILE A 92 4.09 -7.22 17.00
N PRO A 93 4.83 -8.03 17.78
CA PRO A 93 4.70 -9.48 17.74
C PRO A 93 3.25 -9.91 17.93
N ARG A 94 2.79 -10.87 17.14
CA ARG A 94 1.38 -11.30 17.16
C ARG A 94 0.91 -11.75 18.54
N GLU A 95 1.76 -12.46 19.27
CA GLU A 95 1.47 -12.90 20.64
C GLU A 95 1.21 -11.72 21.59
N GLU A 96 2.02 -10.67 21.50
CA GLU A 96 1.87 -9.47 22.31
C GLU A 96 0.62 -8.69 21.92
N TYR A 97 0.34 -8.58 20.62
CA TYR A 97 -0.86 -7.95 20.10
C TYR A 97 -2.13 -8.65 20.62
N GLU A 98 -2.19 -9.97 20.53
CA GLU A 98 -3.34 -10.76 21.00
C GLU A 98 -3.52 -10.67 22.52
N ARG A 99 -2.42 -10.76 23.29
CA ARG A 99 -2.45 -10.59 24.74
C ARG A 99 -2.89 -9.19 25.15
N LEU A 100 -2.41 -8.16 24.48
CA LEU A 100 -2.81 -6.78 24.74
C LEU A 100 -4.28 -6.57 24.38
N GLN A 101 -4.76 -7.14 23.27
CA GLN A 101 -6.16 -7.06 22.90
C GLN A 101 -7.06 -7.75 23.93
N GLN A 102 -6.64 -8.88 24.47
CA GLN A 102 -7.35 -9.55 25.55
C GLN A 102 -7.36 -8.70 26.82
N ALA A 103 -6.21 -8.14 27.22
CA ALA A 103 -6.11 -7.26 28.39
C ALA A 103 -7.02 -6.03 28.27
N LEU A 104 -7.08 -5.39 27.09
CA LEU A 104 -7.97 -4.25 26.85
C LEU A 104 -9.45 -4.61 27.04
N ARG A 105 -9.86 -5.82 26.61
CA ARG A 105 -11.23 -6.32 26.81
C ARG A 105 -11.50 -6.65 28.27
N ASP A 106 -10.62 -7.39 28.91
CA ASP A 106 -10.80 -7.87 30.29
C ASP A 106 -10.77 -6.73 31.30
N MET A 107 -10.02 -5.67 31.01
CA MET A 107 -9.97 -4.45 31.82
C MET A 107 -11.10 -3.45 31.47
N GLU A 108 -12.02 -3.81 30.58
CA GLU A 108 -13.13 -2.96 30.11
C GLU A 108 -12.67 -1.56 29.65
N MET A 109 -11.50 -1.49 29.03
CA MET A 109 -10.92 -0.23 28.60
C MET A 109 -11.71 0.36 27.42
N PRO A 110 -11.78 1.70 27.28
CA PRO A 110 -12.59 2.37 26.24
C PRO A 110 -11.92 2.37 24.86
N PHE A 111 -11.30 1.25 24.48
CA PHE A 111 -10.60 1.08 23.21
C PHE A 111 -11.17 -0.12 22.45
N LEU A 112 -11.46 0.07 21.16
CA LEU A 112 -12.03 -0.99 20.32
C LEU A 112 -11.00 -2.05 19.92
N SER A 113 -9.73 -1.65 19.79
CA SER A 113 -8.61 -2.52 19.41
C SER A 113 -7.29 -1.97 19.94
N VAL A 114 -6.24 -2.78 19.82
CA VAL A 114 -4.86 -2.34 20.10
C VAL A 114 -4.47 -1.16 19.21
N SER A 115 -4.89 -1.15 17.94
CA SER A 115 -4.64 -0.03 17.04
C SER A 115 -5.33 1.25 17.52
N ASP A 116 -6.60 1.18 17.95
CA ASP A 116 -7.31 2.35 18.52
C ASP A 116 -6.65 2.85 19.82
N PHE A 117 -6.15 1.93 20.64
CA PHE A 117 -5.36 2.28 21.82
C PHE A 117 -4.10 3.05 21.44
N VAL A 118 -3.29 2.54 20.52
CA VAL A 118 -2.05 3.18 20.06
C VAL A 118 -2.35 4.56 19.45
N ASP A 119 -3.34 4.66 18.56
CA ASP A 119 -3.72 5.91 17.92
C ASP A 119 -4.14 6.99 18.93
N LYS A 120 -4.94 6.62 19.94
CA LYS A 120 -5.34 7.55 21.00
C LYS A 120 -4.16 7.94 21.89
N GLN A 121 -3.27 7.01 22.24
CA GLN A 121 -2.08 7.35 23.02
C GLN A 121 -1.17 8.32 22.25
N ILE A 122 -1.00 8.13 20.95
CA ILE A 122 -0.25 9.05 20.09
C ILE A 122 -0.85 10.46 20.16
N ARG A 123 -2.17 10.59 19.95
CA ARG A 123 -2.85 11.89 20.00
C ARG A 123 -2.70 12.59 21.35
N VAL A 124 -2.94 11.86 22.45
CA VAL A 124 -2.82 12.42 23.80
C VAL A 124 -1.41 12.93 24.09
N VAL A 125 -0.38 12.21 23.65
CA VAL A 125 1.02 12.65 23.84
C VAL A 125 1.33 13.88 22.99
N LEU A 126 0.86 13.94 21.75
CA LEU A 126 1.06 15.09 20.87
C LEU A 126 0.34 16.34 21.38
N GLU A 127 -0.92 16.22 21.84
CA GLU A 127 -1.66 17.33 22.44
C GLU A 127 -0.92 17.91 23.67
N LYS A 128 -0.41 17.03 24.54
CA LYS A 128 0.40 17.47 25.71
C LYS A 128 1.68 18.18 25.27
N TYR A 129 2.30 17.74 24.19
CA TYR A 129 3.49 18.39 23.65
C TYR A 129 3.18 19.77 23.07
N ASP A 130 2.06 19.92 22.37
CA ASP A 130 1.59 21.20 21.84
C ASP A 130 1.26 22.19 22.97
N GLU A 131 0.59 21.73 24.03
CA GLU A 131 0.35 22.55 25.23
C GLU A 131 1.66 22.99 25.88
N TRP A 132 2.66 22.11 25.96
CA TRP A 132 3.96 22.42 26.52
C TRP A 132 4.70 23.47 25.68
N LEU A 133 4.67 23.35 24.35
CA LEU A 133 5.23 24.35 23.44
C LEU A 133 4.56 25.72 23.63
N GLY A 134 3.24 25.76 23.71
CA GLY A 134 2.49 27.00 23.95
C GLY A 134 2.88 27.68 25.27
N ARG A 135 3.00 26.90 26.36
CA ARG A 135 3.47 27.43 27.65
C ARG A 135 4.90 27.96 27.56
N ARG A 136 5.81 27.24 26.90
CA ARG A 136 7.21 27.67 26.71
C ARG A 136 7.29 28.99 25.97
N ASP A 137 6.55 29.14 24.88
CA ASP A 137 6.53 30.36 24.06
C ASP A 137 5.95 31.57 24.82
N GLU A 138 4.93 31.34 25.66
CA GLU A 138 4.40 32.37 26.56
C GLU A 138 5.40 32.81 27.63
N TYR A 139 6.14 31.86 28.22
CA TYR A 139 7.22 32.16 29.17
C TYR A 139 8.34 32.96 28.51
N GLU A 140 8.76 32.60 27.29
CA GLU A 140 9.78 33.36 26.54
C GLU A 140 9.31 34.77 26.18
N ARG A 141 8.06 34.93 25.70
CA ARG A 141 7.47 36.25 25.40
C ARG A 141 7.37 37.15 26.63
N LYS A 142 7.01 36.59 27.80
CA LYS A 142 6.97 37.34 29.07
C LYS A 142 8.37 37.71 29.57
N SER A 143 9.39 36.90 29.32
CA SER A 143 10.78 37.23 29.66
C SER A 143 11.35 38.35 28.77
N ARG A 144 11.01 38.37 27.47
CA ARG A 144 11.43 39.42 26.53
C ARG A 144 10.75 40.76 26.76
N LYS A 145 9.52 40.79 27.28
CA LYS A 145 8.82 42.03 27.67
C LYS A 145 9.28 42.61 29.01
N ARG A 146 10.08 41.88 29.79
CA ARG A 146 10.65 42.31 31.07
C ARG A 146 12.09 42.81 30.96
N LYS A 147 12.70 42.74 29.76
CA LYS A 147 13.94 43.42 29.39
C LYS A 147 13.60 44.71 28.66
#